data_AF-A0A5N5SPP9-F1
#
_entry.id   AF-A0A5N5SPP9-F1
#
_cell.length_a   1.000
_cell.length_b   1.000
_cell.length_c   1.000
_cell.angle_alpha   90.00
_cell.angle_beta   90.00
_cell.angle_gamma   90.00
#
_symmetry.space_group_name_H-M   'P 1'
#
loop_
_entity.id
_entity.type
_entity.pdbx_description
1 polymer ?
#
loop_
_entity_poly.entity_id
_entity_poly.type
_entity_poly.pdbx_seq_one_letter_code
_entity_poly.pdbx_strand_id
1 'polypeptide(L)'
;MLCGGSSRGQCRCSACICRPGYSGDSCECSLSTLECQKANGEVCSGKGKCVCNRCHCDESYAGKYCEESIYSASICERLKPCVLCMAYGKKYPSCEQCNIKVQMVDDLESSRATCFMINLGCILKYSYISPITEGDTMTVLAKKDRVCEL
;
A
#
# COMPACT_ATOMS: atom_id res chain seq x y z
N MET A 1 0.73 -32.56 11.42
CA MET A 1 -0.56 -33.02 11.99
C MET A 1 -1.50 -33.36 10.84
N LEU A 2 -2.23 -34.47 10.91
CA LEU A 2 -3.22 -34.86 9.89
C LEU A 2 -4.44 -33.94 9.95
N CYS A 3 -4.92 -33.46 8.79
CA CYS A 3 -6.12 -32.63 8.65
C CYS A 3 -6.15 -31.35 9.52
N GLY A 4 -4.99 -30.69 9.69
CA GLY A 4 -4.90 -29.48 10.50
C GLY A 4 -5.08 -29.72 12.01
N GLY A 5 -5.16 -30.98 12.43
CA GLY A 5 -5.46 -31.42 13.79
C GLY A 5 -6.94 -31.73 14.02
N SER A 6 -7.24 -32.46 15.09
CA SER A 6 -8.59 -32.95 15.41
C SER A 6 -9.62 -31.83 15.64
N SER A 7 -9.16 -30.61 15.93
CA SER A 7 -9.99 -29.40 16.07
C SER A 7 -10.36 -28.74 14.74
N ARG A 8 -9.68 -29.09 13.63
CA ARG A 8 -9.90 -28.50 12.31
C ARG A 8 -10.49 -29.48 11.30
N GLY A 9 -10.17 -30.77 11.41
CA GLY A 9 -10.69 -31.78 10.50
C GLY A 9 -10.63 -33.18 11.06
N GLN A 10 -11.34 -34.10 10.37
CA GLN A 10 -11.30 -35.53 10.63
C GLN A 10 -10.85 -36.25 9.37
N CYS A 11 -9.93 -37.20 9.51
CA CYS A 11 -9.50 -38.04 8.40
C CYS A 11 -10.54 -39.14 8.14
N ARG A 12 -11.02 -39.26 6.90
CA ARG A 12 -11.89 -40.35 6.43
C ARG A 12 -11.43 -40.82 5.05
N CYS A 13 -11.13 -42.11 4.93
CA CYS A 13 -10.76 -42.74 3.66
C CYS A 13 -9.71 -41.93 2.85
N SER A 14 -8.61 -41.55 3.50
CA SER A 14 -7.50 -40.77 2.92
C SER A 14 -7.85 -39.33 2.49
N ALA A 15 -9.04 -38.83 2.83
CA ALA A 15 -9.44 -37.44 2.65
C ALA A 15 -9.70 -36.77 4.01
N CYS A 16 -9.49 -35.45 4.08
CA CYS A 16 -9.83 -34.67 5.26
C CYS A 16 -11.23 -34.08 5.12
N ILE A 17 -12.10 -34.33 6.10
CA ILE A 17 -13.38 -33.66 6.23
C ILE A 17 -13.20 -32.51 7.23
N CYS A 18 -13.28 -31.29 6.73
CA CYS A 18 -13.06 -30.09 7.54
C CYS A 18 -14.27 -29.77 8.42
N ARG A 19 -13.97 -29.33 9.64
CA ARG A 19 -14.97 -28.79 10.55
C ARG A 19 -15.41 -27.40 10.10
N PRO A 20 -16.59 -26.92 10.54
CA PRO A 20 -17.06 -25.56 10.24
C PRO A 20 -15.98 -24.51 10.57
N GLY A 21 -15.77 -23.57 9.65
CA GLY A 21 -14.74 -22.54 9.77
C GLY A 21 -13.36 -22.94 9.23
N TYR A 22 -13.20 -24.13 8.65
CA TYR A 22 -11.96 -24.58 8.01
C TYR A 22 -12.19 -25.12 6.60
N SER A 23 -11.17 -25.00 5.75
CA SER A 23 -11.16 -25.45 4.36
C SER A 23 -9.74 -25.87 3.93
N GLY A 24 -9.62 -26.34 2.68
CA GLY A 24 -8.37 -26.91 2.14
C GLY A 24 -8.32 -28.43 2.25
N ASP A 25 -7.47 -29.05 1.43
CA ASP A 25 -7.36 -30.52 1.34
C ASP A 25 -6.90 -31.16 2.65
N SER A 26 -6.23 -30.39 3.50
CA SER A 26 -5.78 -30.77 4.83
C SER A 26 -6.41 -29.92 5.93
N CYS A 27 -7.51 -29.19 5.68
CA CYS A 27 -8.18 -28.31 6.64
C CYS A 27 -7.25 -27.27 7.30
N GLU A 28 -6.23 -26.86 6.56
CA GLU A 28 -5.19 -25.92 6.98
C GLU A 28 -5.69 -24.47 6.97
N CYS A 29 -6.68 -24.17 6.13
CA CYS A 29 -7.16 -22.83 5.88
C CYS A 29 -8.33 -22.48 6.80
N SER A 30 -8.11 -21.52 7.71
CA SER A 30 -9.19 -20.93 8.51
C SER A 30 -10.02 -19.97 7.66
N LEU A 31 -11.34 -20.08 7.75
CA LEU A 31 -12.33 -19.19 7.13
C LEU A 31 -12.60 -17.93 7.96
N SER A 32 -11.93 -17.77 9.12
CA SER A 32 -12.03 -16.55 9.92
C SER A 32 -11.39 -15.36 9.20
N THR A 33 -11.96 -14.18 9.38
CA THR A 33 -11.42 -12.92 8.85
C THR A 33 -10.68 -12.10 9.91
N LEU A 34 -10.57 -12.60 11.15
CA LEU A 34 -9.97 -11.88 12.29
C LEU A 34 -8.54 -11.39 11.97
N GLU A 35 -7.71 -12.24 11.39
CA GLU A 35 -6.32 -11.92 11.04
C GLU A 35 -6.18 -10.95 9.86
N CYS A 36 -7.24 -10.80 9.07
CA CYS A 36 -7.33 -9.87 7.95
C CYS A 36 -7.99 -8.54 8.36
N GLN A 37 -8.46 -8.43 9.60
CA GLN A 37 -9.19 -7.26 10.10
C GLN A 37 -8.22 -6.29 10.80
N LYS A 38 -8.29 -5.01 10.44
CA LYS A 38 -7.59 -3.94 11.16
C LYS A 38 -8.33 -3.56 12.44
N ALA A 39 -7.66 -2.78 13.31
CA ALA A 39 -8.24 -2.27 14.55
C ALA A 39 -9.51 -1.42 14.33
N ASN A 40 -9.70 -0.85 13.14
CA ASN A 40 -10.89 -0.11 12.74
C ASN A 40 -12.05 -1.02 12.26
N GLY A 41 -11.86 -2.34 12.27
CA GLY A 41 -12.85 -3.31 11.85
C GLY A 41 -12.87 -3.61 10.35
N GLU A 42 -12.04 -2.96 9.53
CA GLU A 42 -12.00 -3.22 8.09
C GLU A 42 -11.20 -4.47 7.75
N VAL A 43 -11.78 -5.34 6.93
CA VAL A 43 -11.12 -6.53 6.40
C VAL A 43 -10.40 -6.17 5.10
N CYS A 44 -9.08 -6.37 5.07
CA CYS A 44 -8.22 -6.05 3.91
C CYS A 44 -8.44 -4.63 3.36
N SER A 45 -8.70 -3.66 4.26
CA SER A 45 -9.02 -2.27 3.93
C SER A 45 -10.13 -2.09 2.87
N GLY A 46 -10.98 -3.11 2.67
CA GLY A 46 -12.00 -3.14 1.62
C GLY A 46 -11.44 -3.23 0.20
N LYS A 47 -10.15 -3.55 0.02
CA LYS A 47 -9.40 -3.56 -1.25
C LYS A 47 -8.84 -4.95 -1.60
N GLY A 48 -9.54 -5.99 -1.18
CA GLY A 48 -9.15 -7.37 -1.41
C GLY A 48 -10.07 -8.36 -0.69
N LYS A 49 -9.70 -9.63 -0.80
CA LYS A 49 -10.42 -10.75 -0.16
C LYS A 49 -9.54 -11.42 0.88
N CYS A 50 -10.09 -11.70 2.05
CA CYS A 50 -9.40 -12.51 3.05
C CYS A 50 -9.51 -13.99 2.66
N VAL A 51 -8.37 -14.63 2.39
CA VAL A 51 -8.26 -16.04 2.06
C VAL A 51 -7.25 -16.67 3.00
N CYS A 52 -7.68 -17.65 3.78
CA CYS A 52 -6.83 -18.36 4.74
C CYS A 52 -6.08 -17.42 5.69
N ASN A 53 -6.80 -16.49 6.33
CA ASN A 53 -6.24 -15.48 7.24
C ASN A 53 -5.20 -14.53 6.60
N ARG A 54 -5.15 -14.45 5.26
CA ARG A 54 -4.28 -13.53 4.52
C ARG A 54 -5.09 -12.74 3.51
N CYS A 55 -4.81 -11.44 3.41
CA CYS A 55 -5.41 -10.62 2.38
C CYS A 55 -4.82 -10.92 1.00
N HIS A 56 -5.67 -11.29 0.05
CA HIS A 56 -5.39 -11.25 -1.38
C HIS A 56 -5.92 -9.93 -1.91
N CYS A 57 -5.00 -9.01 -2.22
CA CYS A 57 -5.33 -7.67 -2.67
C CYS A 57 -5.77 -7.64 -4.13
N ASP A 58 -6.60 -6.66 -4.47
CA ASP A 58 -6.94 -6.37 -5.86
C ASP A 58 -5.68 -5.84 -6.60
N GLU A 59 -5.65 -5.92 -7.94
CA GLU A 59 -4.46 -5.67 -8.79
C GLU A 59 -3.75 -4.32 -8.57
N SER A 60 -4.41 -3.38 -7.90
CA SER A 60 -3.94 -2.01 -7.65
C SER A 60 -3.53 -1.76 -6.20
N TYR A 61 -3.50 -2.78 -5.35
CA TYR A 61 -3.23 -2.67 -3.91
C TYR A 61 -2.25 -3.73 -3.41
N ALA A 62 -1.52 -3.38 -2.35
CA ALA A 62 -0.49 -4.17 -1.69
C ALA A 62 -0.48 -3.88 -0.18
N GLY A 63 0.41 -4.55 0.56
CA GLY A 63 0.47 -4.47 2.03
C GLY A 63 -0.27 -5.62 2.71
N LYS A 64 -0.04 -5.79 4.01
CA LYS A 64 -0.60 -6.90 4.80
C LYS A 64 -2.13 -6.89 4.78
N TYR A 65 -2.72 -5.70 4.73
CA TYR A 65 -4.15 -5.47 4.75
C TYR A 65 -4.62 -4.73 3.49
N CYS A 66 -3.86 -4.77 2.39
CA CYS A 66 -4.19 -4.07 1.13
C CYS A 66 -4.33 -2.55 1.29
N GLU A 67 -3.62 -1.97 2.26
CA GLU A 67 -3.69 -0.54 2.55
C GLU A 67 -2.83 0.32 1.62
N GLU A 68 -1.90 -0.29 0.90
CA GLU A 68 -0.97 0.40 0.02
C GLU A 68 -1.50 0.36 -1.41
N SER A 69 -1.58 1.49 -2.11
CA SER A 69 -1.94 1.47 -3.52
C SER A 69 -0.69 1.26 -4.38
N ILE A 70 -0.67 0.28 -5.27
CA ILE A 70 0.44 0.05 -6.22
C ILE A 70 0.52 1.22 -7.23
N TYR A 71 -0.61 1.86 -7.54
CA TYR A 71 -0.59 3.13 -8.29
C TYR A 71 0.27 4.18 -7.58
N SER A 72 0.29 4.21 -6.24
CA SER A 72 1.12 5.18 -5.53
C SER A 72 2.61 4.98 -5.79
N ALA A 73 3.12 3.74 -5.88
CA ALA A 73 4.50 3.49 -6.29
C ALA A 73 4.78 3.98 -7.73
N SER A 74 3.86 3.71 -8.67
CA SER A 74 3.98 4.18 -10.05
C SER A 74 3.90 5.71 -10.17
N ILE A 75 3.09 6.35 -9.34
CA ILE A 75 2.91 7.80 -9.28
C ILE A 75 4.13 8.44 -8.63
N CYS A 76 4.67 7.87 -7.54
CA CYS A 76 5.88 8.35 -6.91
C CYS A 76 7.02 8.43 -7.94
N GLU A 77 7.29 7.35 -8.68
CA GLU A 77 8.36 7.34 -9.69
C GLU A 77 8.10 8.31 -10.85
N ARG A 78 6.85 8.45 -11.30
CA ARG A 78 6.48 9.44 -12.35
C ARG A 78 6.63 10.89 -11.88
N LEU A 79 6.30 11.18 -10.63
CA LEU A 79 6.37 12.53 -10.06
C LEU A 79 7.80 12.93 -9.68
N LYS A 80 8.63 11.97 -9.31
CA LYS A 80 10.02 12.15 -8.86
C LYS A 80 10.82 13.20 -9.66
N PRO A 81 10.89 13.16 -11.01
CA PRO A 81 11.59 14.20 -11.77
C PRO A 81 10.97 15.59 -11.61
N CYS A 82 9.64 15.68 -11.61
CA CYS A 82 8.92 16.95 -11.46
C CYS A 82 9.06 17.54 -10.05
N VAL A 83 9.03 16.70 -9.02
CA VAL A 83 9.22 17.14 -7.62
C VAL A 83 10.64 17.63 -7.41
N LEU A 84 11.65 16.94 -7.95
CA LEU A 84 13.03 17.41 -7.87
C LEU A 84 13.25 18.76 -8.53
N CYS A 85 12.62 18.99 -9.68
CA CYS A 85 12.74 20.27 -10.36
C CYS A 85 11.96 21.37 -9.65
N MET A 86 10.66 21.17 -9.42
CA MET A 86 9.76 22.24 -8.97
C MET A 86 9.80 22.48 -7.46
N ALA A 87 10.08 21.46 -6.64
CA ALA A 87 10.20 21.62 -5.19
C ALA A 87 11.65 21.90 -4.75
N TYR A 88 12.62 21.25 -5.41
CA TYR A 88 14.01 21.24 -4.95
C TYR A 88 15.01 21.89 -5.93
N GLY A 89 14.54 22.49 -7.02
CA GLY A 89 15.31 23.34 -7.93
C GLY A 89 16.37 22.60 -8.75
N LYS A 90 16.28 21.28 -8.90
CA LYS A 90 17.25 20.52 -9.72
C LYS A 90 16.92 20.65 -11.20
N LYS A 91 17.94 20.90 -12.03
CA LYS A 91 17.79 20.90 -13.49
C LYS A 91 17.47 19.49 -13.97
N TYR A 92 16.24 19.28 -14.43
CA TYR A 92 15.80 18.05 -15.07
C TYR A 92 15.30 18.37 -16.49
N PRO A 93 15.64 17.57 -17.53
CA PRO A 93 15.33 17.90 -18.93
C PRO A 93 13.83 18.09 -19.22
N SER A 94 12.95 17.46 -18.45
CA SER A 94 11.51 17.44 -18.68
C SER A 94 10.70 18.34 -17.73
N CYS A 95 11.34 19.31 -17.08
CA CYS A 95 10.67 20.14 -16.06
C CYS A 95 9.50 20.97 -16.62
N GLU A 96 9.63 21.45 -17.86
CA GLU A 96 8.60 22.26 -18.54
C GLU A 96 7.33 21.46 -18.89
N GLN A 97 7.40 20.13 -18.85
CA GLN A 97 6.27 19.23 -19.13
C GLN A 97 5.53 18.81 -17.85
N CYS A 98 5.95 19.31 -16.69
CA CYS A 98 5.38 18.94 -15.41
C CYS A 98 4.09 19.73 -15.11
N ASN A 99 2.95 19.10 -15.35
CA ASN A 99 1.64 19.66 -15.01
C ASN A 99 1.20 19.28 -13.58
N ILE A 100 1.95 19.72 -12.57
CA ILE A 100 1.63 19.48 -11.16
C ILE A 100 1.78 20.77 -10.34
N LYS A 101 0.98 20.92 -9.28
CA LYS A 101 1.10 22.00 -8.30
C LYS A 101 1.97 21.51 -7.14
N VAL A 102 2.97 22.26 -6.71
CA VAL A 102 3.83 21.89 -5.57
C VAL A 102 3.57 22.81 -4.39
N GLN A 103 3.38 22.24 -3.21
CA GLN A 103 3.28 22.94 -1.94
C GLN A 103 4.34 22.41 -0.97
N MET A 104 5.12 23.32 -0.41
CA MET A 104 6.13 22.98 0.59
C MET A 104 5.49 22.98 1.98
N VAL A 105 5.53 21.84 2.67
CA VAL A 105 4.91 21.65 3.99
C VAL A 105 5.95 21.26 5.03
N ASP A 106 5.68 21.59 6.29
CA ASP A 106 6.56 21.23 7.42
C ASP A 106 6.42 19.74 7.76
N ASP A 107 5.18 19.22 7.73
CA ASP A 107 4.88 17.81 7.99
C ASP A 107 3.90 17.21 6.97
N LEU A 108 4.03 15.90 6.76
CA LEU A 108 3.14 15.11 5.93
C LEU A 108 2.16 14.34 6.81
N GLU A 109 0.88 14.33 6.45
CA GLU A 109 -0.13 13.57 7.18
C GLU A 109 0.11 12.06 7.05
N SER A 110 0.11 11.36 8.19
CA SER A 110 0.29 9.91 8.26
C SER A 110 -0.82 9.11 7.57
N SER A 111 -1.97 9.74 7.28
CA SER A 111 -3.09 9.13 6.56
C SER A 111 -2.87 9.05 5.04
N ARG A 112 -1.86 9.75 4.50
CA ARG A 112 -1.59 9.83 3.05
C ARG A 112 -0.40 8.96 2.66
N ALA A 113 -0.45 8.44 1.44
CA ALA A 113 0.67 7.72 0.85
C ALA A 113 1.89 8.65 0.74
N THR A 114 2.94 8.32 1.48
CA THR A 114 4.20 9.07 1.47
C THR A 114 5.18 8.42 0.50
N CYS A 115 5.62 9.17 -0.50
CA CYS A 115 6.73 8.83 -1.37
C CYS A 115 8.06 9.18 -0.69
N PHE A 116 9.03 8.27 -0.81
CA PHE A 116 10.38 8.44 -0.30
C PHE A 116 11.36 8.38 -1.46
N MET A 117 12.36 9.26 -1.45
CA MET A 117 13.39 9.24 -2.48
C MET A 117 14.74 9.72 -1.93
N ILE A 118 15.83 9.16 -2.47
CA ILE A 118 17.19 9.48 -2.09
C ILE A 118 17.81 10.37 -3.16
N ASN A 119 18.33 11.53 -2.76
CA ASN A 119 19.06 12.43 -3.64
C ASN A 119 20.30 12.96 -2.91
N LEU A 120 21.50 12.66 -3.43
CA LEU A 120 22.78 13.15 -2.89
C LEU A 120 22.94 12.88 -1.37
N GLY A 121 22.57 11.69 -0.91
CA GLY A 121 22.64 11.32 0.52
C GLY A 121 21.51 11.88 1.39
N CYS A 122 20.58 12.64 0.82
CA CYS A 122 19.39 13.14 1.51
C CYS A 122 18.14 12.33 1.16
N ILE A 123 17.40 11.93 2.19
CA ILE A 123 16.05 11.37 2.06
C ILE A 123 15.07 12.54 1.97
N LEU A 124 14.41 12.63 0.83
CA LEU A 124 13.31 13.54 0.56
C LEU A 124 11.99 12.78 0.70
N LYS A 125 11.00 13.42 1.31
CA LYS A 125 9.67 12.85 1.52
C LYS A 125 8.62 13.78 0.91
N TYR A 126 7.67 13.21 0.19
CA TYR A 126 6.55 13.95 -0.36
C TYR A 126 5.29 13.09 -0.44
N SER A 127 4.13 13.72 -0.45
CA SER A 127 2.83 13.09 -0.69
C SER A 127 2.17 13.74 -1.89
N TYR A 128 1.11 13.16 -2.43
CA TYR A 128 0.31 13.78 -3.47
C TYR A 128 -1.19 13.71 -3.16
N ILE A 129 -1.94 14.64 -3.72
CA ILE A 129 -3.40 14.71 -3.70
C ILE A 129 -3.85 14.56 -5.15
N SER A 130 -4.61 13.50 -5.42
CA SER A 130 -5.23 13.27 -6.73
C SER A 130 -6.36 14.27 -6.97
N PRO A 131 -6.52 14.78 -8.20
CA PRO A 131 -7.63 15.68 -8.54
C PRO A 131 -8.96 14.96 -8.37
N ILE A 132 -9.94 15.66 -7.79
CA ILE A 132 -11.31 15.16 -7.57
C ILE A 132 -12.18 15.46 -8.80
N THR A 133 -11.87 16.54 -9.52
CA THR A 133 -12.56 16.99 -10.72
C THR A 133 -11.75 16.70 -11.97
N GLU A 134 -12.45 16.32 -13.03
CA GLU A 134 -11.87 16.08 -14.35
C GLU A 134 -11.34 17.41 -14.92
N GLY A 135 -10.02 17.51 -15.07
CA GLY A 135 -9.33 18.72 -15.53
C GLY A 135 -8.49 19.45 -14.48
N ASP A 136 -8.57 19.07 -13.19
CA ASP A 136 -7.67 19.64 -12.18
C ASP A 136 -6.32 18.89 -12.14
N THR A 137 -5.28 19.61 -11.76
CA THR A 137 -3.90 19.11 -11.76
C THR A 137 -3.55 18.50 -10.40
N MET A 138 -2.77 17.42 -10.38
CA MET A 138 -2.30 16.84 -9.13
C MET A 138 -1.52 17.85 -8.28
N THR A 139 -1.76 17.82 -6.97
CA THR A 139 -1.02 18.62 -5.99
C THR A 139 -0.03 17.75 -5.24
N VAL A 140 1.23 18.13 -5.19
CA VAL A 140 2.30 17.48 -4.43
C VAL A 140 2.57 18.29 -3.16
N LEU A 141 2.62 17.60 -2.04
CA LEU A 141 3.05 18.12 -0.74
C LEU A 141 4.48 17.65 -0.51
N ALA A 142 5.46 18.53 -0.68
CA ALA A 142 6.87 18.20 -0.48
C ALA A 142 7.30 18.67 0.91
N LYS A 143 7.94 17.78 1.69
CA LYS A 143 8.46 18.15 3.01
C LYS A 143 9.65 19.10 2.84
N LYS A 144 9.66 20.19 3.61
CA LYS A 144 10.76 21.17 3.62
C LYS A 144 12.05 20.54 4.14
N ASP A 145 11.96 19.83 5.26
CA ASP A 145 13.11 19.17 5.87
C ASP A 145 13.58 17.96 5.07
N ARG A 146 14.90 17.86 4.93
CA ARG A 146 15.58 16.75 4.26
C ARG A 146 16.39 16.02 5.32
N VAL A 147 16.24 14.69 5.39
CA VAL A 147 17.07 13.88 6.31
C VAL A 147 18.31 13.48 5.53
N CYS A 148 19.40 14.23 5.71
CA CYS A 148 20.68 13.94 5.09
C CYS A 148 21.58 13.25 6.11
N GLU A 149 22.07 12.05 5.79
CA GLU A 149 23.15 11.45 6.58
C GLU A 149 24.47 12.13 6.17
N LEU A 150 25.19 12.66 7.16
CA LEU A 150 26.50 13.31 7.03
C LEU A 150 27.62 12.26 7.07
#